data_AF-A0A067F029-F1
#
_entry.id   AF-A0A067F029-F1
#
_cell.length_a   1.000
_cell.length_b   1.000
_cell.length_c   1.000
_cell.angle_alpha   90.00
_cell.angle_beta   90.00
_cell.angle_gamma   90.00
#
_symmetry.space_group_name_H-M   'P 1'
#
loop_
_entity.id
_entity.type
_entity.pdbx_description
1 polymer ?
#
loop_
_entity_poly.entity_id
_entity_poly.type
_entity_poly.pdbx_seq_one_letter_code
_entity_poly.pdbx_strand_id
1 'polypeptide(L)'
;MSKCGYIARLELQPSISNLGYDLKLENFPGGSETFEIILKFCYGLPIAFNPNNIAPLRCASEFLDMSEEYEDGNLISKTEAFLTLVILSSWKETITVLKSCKNLSPWAENLQIVRRCCDSIAWKASRENSTTEDIANRQGWWFDDVATLGIDHFMRIITTIKVKGTKPEIIGKCIMHYAKKWLPGMDVELEGLRGYGYGKHELQFSILNAGKEEVSVGQKEQRTIIENLVNLLPHQDEGVSCKFFLQMLKMAMVYNASPALISELEKRVGMMLEDANANDLLIPNYKNEDHAKLK
;
A
#
# COMPACT_ATOMS: atom_id res chain seq x y z
N MET A 1 -36.06 12.07 9.80
CA MET A 1 -34.99 11.47 8.98
C MET A 1 -35.44 11.39 7.51
N SER A 2 -35.66 12.53 6.85
CA SER A 2 -36.06 12.57 5.44
C SER A 2 -34.90 12.36 4.47
N LYS A 3 -33.65 12.42 4.95
CA LYS A 3 -32.42 12.43 4.13
C LYS A 3 -31.83 11.05 3.83
N CYS A 4 -32.39 9.99 4.40
CA CYS A 4 -31.84 8.63 4.36
C CYS A 4 -32.80 7.69 3.63
N GLY A 5 -32.46 7.33 2.39
CA GLY A 5 -33.29 6.44 1.57
C GLY A 5 -33.39 5.03 2.11
N TYR A 6 -32.32 4.52 2.74
CA TYR A 6 -32.31 3.21 3.37
C TYR A 6 -33.38 3.10 4.46
N ILE A 7 -33.50 4.12 5.31
CA ILE A 7 -34.53 4.15 6.37
C ILE A 7 -35.92 4.41 5.79
N ALA A 8 -36.04 5.26 4.77
CA ALA A 8 -37.33 5.53 4.12
C ALA A 8 -37.96 4.26 3.49
N ARG A 9 -37.14 3.32 3.02
CA ARG A 9 -37.58 2.05 2.41
C ARG A 9 -37.73 0.89 3.37
N LEU A 10 -37.25 1.00 4.61
CA LEU A 10 -37.42 -0.05 5.60
C LEU A 10 -38.91 -0.14 5.96
N GLU A 11 -39.57 -1.21 5.52
CA GLU A 11 -40.87 -1.61 6.05
C GLU A 11 -40.69 -1.99 7.52
N LEU A 12 -40.94 -1.03 8.41
CA LEU A 12 -40.80 -1.19 9.85
C LEU A 12 -41.86 -2.18 10.38
N GLN A 13 -41.53 -3.47 10.40
CA GLN A 13 -42.31 -4.50 11.09
C GLN A 13 -42.24 -4.25 12.61
N PRO A 14 -43.36 -4.06 13.32
CA PRO A 14 -43.34 -3.81 14.77
C PRO A 14 -42.77 -5.02 15.51
N SER A 15 -41.82 -4.79 16.42
CA SER A 15 -41.35 -5.84 17.33
C SER A 15 -42.45 -6.14 18.36
N ILE A 16 -42.74 -7.42 18.57
CA ILE A 16 -43.90 -7.90 19.37
C ILE A 16 -43.80 -7.52 20.86
N SER A 17 -42.67 -6.97 21.33
CA SER A 17 -42.39 -6.84 22.76
C SER A 17 -41.84 -5.50 23.25
N ASN A 18 -41.68 -4.45 22.43
CA ASN A 18 -41.38 -3.11 22.93
C ASN A 18 -41.82 -2.01 21.96
N LEU A 19 -42.15 -0.83 22.50
CA LEU A 19 -42.55 0.38 21.78
C LEU A 19 -41.38 1.02 20.99
N GLY A 20 -40.58 0.20 20.30
CA GLY A 20 -39.35 0.60 19.62
C GLY A 20 -39.01 -0.34 18.47
N TYR A 21 -38.40 0.24 17.44
CA TYR A 21 -37.85 -0.49 16.30
C TYR A 21 -36.34 -0.62 16.49
N ASP A 22 -35.85 -1.85 16.64
CA ASP A 22 -34.41 -2.12 16.71
C ASP A 22 -33.86 -2.32 15.29
N LEU A 23 -33.20 -1.30 14.76
CA LEU A 23 -32.49 -1.40 13.48
C LEU A 23 -31.01 -1.74 13.71
N LYS A 24 -30.56 -2.88 13.18
CA LYS A 24 -29.15 -3.27 13.18
C LYS A 24 -28.51 -2.95 11.84
N LEU A 25 -27.51 -2.06 11.85
CA LEU A 25 -26.68 -1.76 10.69
C LEU A 25 -25.42 -2.62 10.74
N GLU A 26 -25.49 -3.83 10.19
CA GLU A 26 -24.34 -4.73 10.13
C GLU A 26 -23.32 -4.25 9.11
N ASN A 27 -22.01 -4.37 9.45
CA ASN A 27 -20.89 -4.01 8.57
C ASN A 27 -20.94 -2.57 8.03
N PHE A 28 -21.39 -1.63 8.86
CA PHE A 28 -21.47 -0.22 8.49
C PHE A 28 -20.08 0.36 8.14
N PRO A 29 -19.87 0.89 6.93
CA PRO A 29 -18.57 1.39 6.50
C PRO A 29 -18.15 2.60 7.36
N GLY A 30 -16.94 2.56 7.89
CA GLY A 30 -16.42 3.63 8.74
C GLY A 30 -16.88 3.59 10.20
N GLY A 31 -17.71 2.62 10.58
CA GLY A 31 -18.09 2.37 11.98
C GLY A 31 -18.89 3.49 12.65
N SER A 32 -18.91 3.46 13.98
CA SER A 32 -19.71 4.38 14.81
C SER A 32 -19.32 5.84 14.65
N GLU A 33 -18.03 6.13 14.49
CA GLU A 33 -17.54 7.51 14.32
C GLU A 33 -18.12 8.16 13.05
N THR A 34 -18.15 7.40 11.94
CA THR A 34 -18.74 7.87 10.69
C THR A 34 -20.25 8.04 10.82
N PHE A 35 -20.92 7.10 11.50
CA PHE A 35 -22.35 7.18 11.75
C PHE A 35 -22.73 8.41 12.60
N GLU A 36 -21.94 8.76 13.62
CA GLU A 36 -22.18 9.96 14.42
C GLU A 36 -22.16 11.24 13.58
N ILE A 37 -21.21 11.36 12.65
CA ILE A 37 -21.13 12.50 11.73
C ILE A 37 -22.37 12.55 10.83
N ILE A 38 -22.81 11.40 10.33
CA ILE A 38 -24.01 11.30 9.50
C ILE A 38 -25.27 11.68 10.28
N LEU A 39 -25.38 11.27 11.54
CA LEU A 39 -26.49 11.69 12.40
C LEU A 39 -26.52 13.21 12.57
N LYS A 40 -25.36 13.84 12.83
CA LYS A 40 -25.25 15.30 12.90
C LYS A 40 -25.78 15.96 11.63
N PHE A 41 -25.41 15.44 10.45
CA PHE A 41 -25.92 15.92 9.17
C PHE A 41 -27.45 15.75 9.03
N CYS A 42 -27.99 14.59 9.43
CA CYS A 42 -29.43 14.32 9.41
C CYS A 42 -30.23 15.29 10.29
N TYR A 43 -29.65 15.74 11.41
CA TYR A 43 -30.24 16.75 12.30
C TYR A 43 -29.99 18.20 11.87
N GLY A 44 -29.31 18.42 10.73
CA GLY A 44 -29.01 19.77 10.23
C GLY A 44 -27.87 20.46 10.98
N LEU A 45 -27.08 19.71 11.75
CA LEU A 45 -25.89 20.23 12.42
C LEU A 45 -24.74 20.36 11.40
N PRO A 46 -23.84 21.36 11.58
CA PRO A 46 -22.69 21.51 10.71
C PRO A 46 -21.75 20.30 10.83
N ILE A 47 -21.26 19.83 9.69
CA ILE A 47 -20.25 18.78 9.59
C ILE A 47 -19.01 19.31 8.87
N ALA A 48 -17.85 18.82 9.25
CA ALA A 48 -16.57 19.18 8.63
C ALA A 48 -16.01 17.99 7.85
N PHE A 49 -15.71 18.21 6.57
CA PHE A 49 -15.02 17.23 5.74
C PHE A 49 -13.51 17.37 5.89
N ASN A 50 -12.82 16.23 5.94
CA ASN A 50 -11.37 16.17 5.96
C ASN A 50 -10.89 14.86 5.31
N PRO A 51 -9.59 14.73 5.01
CA PRO A 51 -9.05 13.54 4.34
C PRO A 51 -9.20 12.22 5.13
N ASN A 52 -9.39 12.26 6.44
CA ASN A 52 -9.54 11.05 7.24
C ASN A 52 -10.98 10.52 7.26
N ASN A 53 -11.97 11.41 7.17
CA ASN A 53 -13.39 11.03 7.26
C ASN A 53 -14.09 10.93 5.91
N ILE A 54 -13.54 11.52 4.85
CA ILE A 54 -14.26 11.66 3.59
C ILE A 54 -14.56 10.33 2.88
N ALA A 55 -13.60 9.40 2.82
CA ALA A 55 -13.85 8.09 2.21
C ALA A 55 -14.85 7.24 3.04
N PRO A 56 -14.71 7.14 4.37
CA PRO A 56 -15.74 6.53 5.20
C PRO A 56 -17.13 7.15 5.00
N LEU A 57 -17.23 8.48 4.99
CA LEU A 57 -18.49 9.20 4.78
C LEU A 57 -19.09 8.92 3.41
N ARG A 58 -18.29 8.92 2.34
CA ARG A 58 -18.77 8.61 0.98
C ARG A 58 -19.28 7.17 0.88
N CYS A 59 -18.61 6.21 1.52
CA CYS A 59 -19.04 4.82 1.58
C CYS A 59 -20.33 4.66 2.40
N ALA A 60 -20.41 5.30 3.55
CA ALA A 60 -21.56 5.25 4.44
C ALA A 60 -22.78 5.98 3.90
N SER A 61 -22.59 7.09 3.20
CA SER A 61 -23.66 7.80 2.51
C SER A 61 -24.26 6.95 1.39
N GLU A 62 -23.43 6.15 0.69
CA GLU A 62 -23.91 5.16 -0.28
C GLU A 62 -24.73 4.06 0.40
N PHE A 63 -24.20 3.49 1.49
CA PHE A 63 -24.88 2.45 2.27
C PHE A 63 -26.29 2.90 2.70
N LEU A 64 -26.40 4.14 3.17
CA LEU A 64 -27.65 4.72 3.67
C LEU A 64 -28.54 5.32 2.58
N ASP A 65 -28.08 5.29 1.33
CA ASP A 65 -28.74 5.89 0.17
C ASP A 65 -29.14 7.36 0.43
N MET A 66 -28.13 8.15 0.80
CA MET A 66 -28.26 9.58 1.07
C MET A 66 -28.03 10.40 -0.20
N SER A 67 -28.87 10.13 -1.21
CA SER A 67 -28.83 10.72 -2.54
C SER A 67 -29.66 12.01 -2.63
N GLU A 68 -29.51 12.73 -3.75
CA GLU A 68 -30.27 13.96 -4.02
C GLU A 68 -31.75 13.71 -4.30
N GLU A 69 -32.17 12.45 -4.44
CA GLU A 69 -33.60 12.08 -4.52
C GLU A 69 -34.35 12.44 -3.22
N TYR A 70 -33.64 12.49 -2.09
CA TYR A 70 -34.21 12.74 -0.77
C TYR A 70 -34.04 14.19 -0.28
N GLU A 71 -32.95 14.85 -0.67
CA GLU A 71 -32.68 16.25 -0.32
C GLU A 71 -31.66 16.83 -1.30
N ASP A 72 -31.88 18.06 -1.80
CA ASP A 72 -30.89 18.74 -2.63
C ASP A 72 -29.56 18.94 -1.88
N GLY A 73 -28.44 18.59 -2.52
CA GLY A 73 -27.14 18.61 -1.89
C GLY A 73 -26.99 17.61 -0.74
N ASN A 74 -27.59 16.42 -0.82
CA ASN A 74 -27.43 15.39 0.19
C ASN A 74 -25.97 14.90 0.32
N LEU A 75 -25.71 14.00 1.28
CA LEU A 75 -24.37 13.66 1.69
C LEU A 75 -23.54 12.99 0.59
N ILE A 76 -24.15 12.19 -0.30
CA ILE A 76 -23.43 11.60 -1.45
C ILE A 76 -22.84 12.70 -2.33
N SER A 77 -23.63 13.68 -2.77
CA SER A 77 -23.13 14.72 -3.68
C SER A 77 -22.11 15.64 -3.01
N LYS A 78 -22.32 16.00 -1.74
CA LYS A 78 -21.37 16.79 -0.95
C LYS A 78 -20.01 16.09 -0.77
N THR A 79 -20.02 14.80 -0.42
CA THR A 79 -18.78 14.03 -0.23
C THR A 79 -18.06 13.79 -1.56
N GLU A 80 -18.81 13.53 -2.63
CA GLU A 80 -18.28 13.35 -3.98
C GLU A 80 -17.61 14.63 -4.52
N ALA A 81 -18.23 15.79 -4.31
CA ALA A 81 -17.66 17.08 -4.67
C ALA A 81 -16.35 17.34 -3.91
N PHE A 82 -16.31 17.06 -2.61
CA PHE A 82 -15.10 17.25 -1.81
C PHE A 82 -13.97 16.29 -2.24
N LEU A 83 -14.28 15.02 -2.49
CA LEU A 83 -13.32 14.06 -3.06
C LEU A 83 -12.75 14.57 -4.38
N THR A 84 -13.61 15.02 -5.28
CA THR A 84 -13.19 15.40 -6.64
C THR A 84 -12.41 16.71 -6.67
N LEU A 85 -12.89 17.74 -5.98
CA LEU A 85 -12.38 19.10 -6.11
C LEU A 85 -11.22 19.38 -5.14
N VAL A 86 -11.27 18.82 -3.94
CA VAL A 86 -10.29 19.09 -2.87
C VAL A 86 -9.26 17.97 -2.80
N ILE A 87 -9.70 16.75 -2.46
CA ILE A 87 -8.80 15.62 -2.22
C ILE A 87 -7.96 15.31 -3.45
N LEU A 88 -8.59 15.05 -4.61
CA LEU A 88 -7.87 14.63 -5.81
C LEU A 88 -7.00 15.75 -6.40
N SER A 89 -7.16 17.00 -5.97
CA SER A 89 -6.29 18.12 -6.34
C SER A 89 -5.01 18.15 -5.50
N SER A 90 -5.05 17.68 -4.26
CA SER A 90 -3.94 17.72 -3.30
C SER A 90 -3.22 16.37 -3.17
N TRP A 91 -1.90 16.34 -3.35
CA TRP A 91 -1.09 15.13 -3.20
C TRP A 91 -1.23 14.51 -1.80
N LYS A 92 -0.96 15.33 -0.77
CA LYS A 92 -0.96 14.91 0.63
C LYS A 92 -2.31 14.35 1.06
N GLU A 93 -3.39 15.02 0.67
CA GLU A 93 -4.75 14.61 1.04
C GLU A 93 -5.16 13.32 0.32
N THR A 94 -4.77 13.15 -0.95
CA THR A 94 -4.99 11.90 -1.70
C THR A 94 -4.29 10.71 -1.01
N ILE A 95 -3.04 10.89 -0.55
CA ILE A 95 -2.30 9.85 0.20
C ILE A 95 -3.01 9.50 1.51
N THR A 96 -3.49 10.50 2.26
CA THR A 96 -4.24 10.28 3.51
C THR A 96 -5.54 9.51 3.26
N VAL A 97 -6.31 9.89 2.24
CA VAL A 97 -7.56 9.19 1.88
C VAL A 97 -7.27 7.74 1.50
N LEU A 98 -6.25 7.49 0.69
CA LEU A 98 -5.90 6.14 0.26
C LEU A 98 -5.51 5.24 1.44
N LYS A 99 -4.84 5.78 2.47
CA LYS A 99 -4.57 5.05 3.73
C LYS A 99 -5.85 4.71 4.50
N SER A 100 -6.82 5.63 4.53
CA SER A 100 -8.11 5.41 5.22
C SER A 100 -8.96 4.31 4.57
N CYS A 101 -8.75 4.03 3.27
CA CYS A 101 -9.53 3.03 2.54
C CYS A 101 -9.28 1.58 2.96
N LYS A 102 -8.21 1.28 3.73
CA LYS A 102 -7.83 -0.09 4.12
C LYS A 102 -8.97 -0.87 4.77
N ASN A 103 -9.79 -0.20 5.59
CA ASN A 103 -10.88 -0.83 6.35
C ASN A 103 -12.28 -0.58 5.75
N LEU A 104 -12.35 -0.14 4.49
CA LEU A 104 -13.60 0.23 3.81
C LEU A 104 -13.98 -0.74 2.69
N SER A 105 -13.36 -1.91 2.63
CA SER A 105 -13.71 -2.94 1.65
C SER A 105 -15.11 -3.51 1.93
N PRO A 106 -15.95 -3.77 0.91
CA PRO A 106 -15.72 -3.58 -0.53
C PRO A 106 -16.11 -2.17 -1.04
N TRP A 107 -16.68 -1.31 -0.19
CA TRP A 107 -17.27 -0.04 -0.58
C TRP A 107 -16.30 0.91 -1.30
N ALA A 108 -15.10 1.10 -0.76
CA ALA A 108 -14.13 2.02 -1.35
C ALA A 108 -13.66 1.60 -2.76
N GLU A 109 -13.68 0.29 -3.04
CA GLU A 109 -13.34 -0.25 -4.36
C GLU A 109 -14.52 -0.11 -5.32
N ASN A 110 -15.73 -0.47 -4.89
CA ASN A 110 -16.93 -0.36 -5.72
C ASN A 110 -17.21 1.09 -6.14
N LEU A 111 -16.98 2.04 -5.23
CA LEU A 111 -17.08 3.47 -5.48
C LEU A 111 -15.86 4.06 -6.22
N GLN A 112 -14.88 3.23 -6.58
CA GLN A 112 -13.67 3.60 -7.31
C GLN A 112 -12.82 4.68 -6.61
N ILE A 113 -12.96 4.86 -5.29
CA ILE A 113 -12.19 5.85 -4.52
C ILE A 113 -10.71 5.50 -4.57
N VAL A 114 -10.38 4.23 -4.32
CA VAL A 114 -8.99 3.72 -4.35
C VAL A 114 -8.37 3.95 -5.72
N ARG A 115 -9.06 3.53 -6.78
CA ARG A 115 -8.59 3.70 -8.17
C ARG A 115 -8.33 5.17 -8.51
N ARG A 116 -9.30 6.06 -8.24
CA ARG A 116 -9.16 7.49 -8.54
C ARG A 116 -8.02 8.14 -7.77
N CYS A 117 -7.80 7.74 -6.52
CA CYS A 117 -6.65 8.21 -5.73
C CYS A 117 -5.33 7.73 -6.35
N CYS A 118 -5.21 6.44 -6.69
CA CYS A 118 -4.02 5.90 -7.35
C CYS A 118 -3.74 6.59 -8.69
N ASP A 119 -4.77 6.80 -9.52
CA ASP A 119 -4.64 7.46 -10.82
C ASP A 119 -4.22 8.93 -10.67
N SER A 120 -4.75 9.64 -9.67
CA SER A 120 -4.37 11.02 -9.36
C SER A 120 -2.92 11.13 -8.89
N ILE A 121 -2.47 10.23 -8.00
CA ILE A 121 -1.08 10.13 -7.56
C ILE A 121 -0.17 9.85 -8.75
N ALA A 122 -0.48 8.81 -9.53
CA ALA A 122 0.31 8.43 -10.71
C ALA A 122 0.40 9.58 -11.73
N TRP A 123 -0.70 10.29 -11.97
CA TRP A 123 -0.71 11.46 -12.85
C TRP A 123 0.21 12.58 -12.38
N LYS A 124 0.17 12.94 -11.08
CA LYS A 124 1.04 13.97 -10.51
C LYS A 124 2.52 13.55 -10.55
N ALA A 125 2.81 12.30 -10.18
CA ALA A 125 4.16 11.75 -10.22
C ALA A 125 4.74 11.70 -11.65
N SER A 126 3.92 11.42 -12.67
CA SER A 126 4.39 11.35 -14.06
C SER A 126 4.58 12.72 -14.74
N ARG A 127 3.87 13.78 -14.31
CA ARG A 127 3.93 15.11 -14.97
C ARG A 127 5.27 15.82 -14.79
N GLU A 128 5.89 15.70 -13.64
CA GLU A 128 7.08 16.50 -13.28
C GLU A 128 8.40 15.91 -13.79
N ASN A 129 8.37 14.72 -14.40
CA ASN A 129 9.53 14.11 -15.06
C ASN A 129 9.85 14.74 -16.43
N SER A 130 9.05 15.72 -16.88
CA SER A 130 9.09 16.30 -18.24
C SER A 130 9.73 17.70 -18.33
N THR A 131 10.01 18.36 -17.21
CA THR A 131 10.65 19.70 -17.20
C THR A 131 12.12 19.59 -16.78
N THR A 132 12.99 19.95 -17.73
CA THR A 132 14.45 20.00 -17.63
C THR A 132 14.93 20.93 -16.50
N GLU A 133 16.08 20.58 -15.91
CA GLU A 133 17.03 21.44 -15.15
C GLU A 133 17.15 21.34 -13.62
N ASP A 134 16.64 20.30 -12.93
CA ASP A 134 17.09 19.98 -11.55
C ASP A 134 17.10 18.46 -11.29
N ILE A 135 18.05 17.77 -11.90
CA ILE A 135 18.01 16.32 -12.17
C ILE A 135 18.31 15.44 -10.94
N ALA A 136 18.97 15.93 -9.90
CA ALA A 136 19.40 15.09 -8.77
C ALA A 136 18.42 15.07 -7.59
N ASN A 137 17.71 16.18 -7.31
CA ASN A 137 16.94 16.32 -6.07
C ASN A 137 15.41 16.21 -6.25
N ARG A 138 14.90 16.26 -7.50
CA ARG A 138 13.45 16.21 -7.77
C ARG A 138 12.91 14.85 -8.24
N GLN A 139 13.74 13.87 -8.60
CA GLN A 139 13.20 12.59 -9.13
C GLN A 139 12.59 11.68 -8.06
N GLY A 140 12.91 11.89 -6.78
CA GLY A 140 12.50 11.01 -5.67
C GLY A 140 11.55 11.63 -4.64
N TRP A 141 11.06 12.86 -4.84
CA TRP A 141 10.30 13.59 -3.80
C TRP A 141 9.05 12.84 -3.32
N TRP A 142 8.47 12.02 -4.19
CA TRP A 142 7.24 11.27 -3.92
C TRP A 142 7.49 9.84 -3.39
N PHE A 143 8.74 9.36 -3.40
CA PHE A 143 9.05 7.97 -3.06
C PHE A 143 8.72 7.67 -1.60
N ASP A 144 9.04 8.59 -0.69
CA ASP A 144 8.77 8.42 0.74
C ASP A 144 7.28 8.25 1.02
N ASP A 145 6.46 9.14 0.44
CA ASP A 145 5.02 9.14 0.60
C ASP A 145 4.38 7.88 0.05
N VAL A 146 4.71 7.51 -1.20
CA VAL A 146 4.16 6.30 -1.83
C VAL A 146 4.65 5.04 -1.13
N ALA A 147 5.87 5.03 -0.58
CA ALA A 147 6.38 3.93 0.22
C ALA A 147 5.77 3.82 1.62
N THR A 148 4.93 4.77 2.06
CA THR A 148 4.10 4.59 3.27
C THR A 148 2.78 3.84 3.00
N LEU A 149 2.45 3.57 1.74
CA LEU A 149 1.24 2.85 1.37
C LEU A 149 1.47 1.34 1.44
N GLY A 150 0.40 0.57 1.66
CA GLY A 150 0.45 -0.89 1.57
C GLY A 150 0.73 -1.37 0.15
N ILE A 151 1.22 -2.61 0.02
CA ILE A 151 1.71 -3.18 -1.25
C ILE A 151 0.68 -3.12 -2.38
N ASP A 152 -0.61 -3.34 -2.09
CA ASP A 152 -1.67 -3.33 -3.11
C ASP A 152 -1.84 -1.94 -3.75
N HIS A 153 -1.83 -0.89 -2.93
CA HIS A 153 -1.91 0.49 -3.40
C HIS A 153 -0.63 0.88 -4.13
N PHE A 154 0.53 0.51 -3.59
CA PHE A 154 1.83 0.73 -4.24
C PHE A 154 1.87 0.12 -5.65
N MET A 155 1.52 -1.16 -5.78
CA MET A 155 1.44 -1.85 -7.07
C MET A 155 0.55 -1.14 -8.07
N ARG A 156 -0.64 -0.72 -7.66
CA ARG A 156 -1.58 -0.02 -8.55
C ARG A 156 -0.99 1.30 -9.03
N ILE A 157 -0.38 2.09 -8.15
CA ILE A 157 0.27 3.36 -8.50
C ILE A 157 1.41 3.11 -9.50
N ILE A 158 2.32 2.19 -9.19
CA ILE A 158 3.47 1.90 -10.07
C ILE A 158 3.03 1.36 -11.42
N THR A 159 2.00 0.49 -11.46
CA THR A 159 1.44 -0.02 -12.70
C THR A 159 0.84 1.11 -13.55
N THR A 160 0.08 2.03 -12.94
CA THR A 160 -0.45 3.20 -13.65
C THR A 160 0.67 4.13 -14.15
N ILE A 161 1.73 4.33 -13.36
CA ILE A 161 2.92 5.12 -13.75
C ILE A 161 3.65 4.47 -14.94
N LYS A 162 3.76 3.14 -14.95
CA LYS A 162 4.35 2.36 -16.06
C LYS A 162 3.54 2.51 -17.35
N VAL A 163 2.21 2.41 -17.26
CA VAL A 163 1.30 2.63 -18.40
C VAL A 163 1.39 4.06 -18.95
N LYS A 164 1.65 5.05 -18.09
CA LYS A 164 1.85 6.45 -18.50
C LYS A 164 3.21 6.72 -19.18
N GLY A 165 4.08 5.71 -19.33
CA GLY A 165 5.35 5.85 -20.06
C GLY A 165 6.45 6.53 -19.26
N THR A 166 6.41 6.46 -17.93
CA THR A 166 7.53 6.95 -17.09
C THR A 166 8.75 6.07 -17.31
N LYS A 167 9.94 6.68 -17.34
CA LYS A 167 11.20 5.98 -17.58
C LYS A 167 11.41 4.80 -16.60
N PRO A 168 11.86 3.63 -17.08
CA PRO A 168 12.05 2.46 -16.22
C PRO A 168 13.08 2.69 -15.11
N GLU A 169 14.05 3.59 -15.30
CA GLU A 169 15.01 3.97 -14.25
C GLU A 169 14.35 4.60 -13.02
N ILE A 170 13.34 5.46 -13.21
CA ILE A 170 12.64 6.12 -12.09
C ILE A 170 11.77 5.08 -11.36
N ILE A 171 11.10 4.22 -12.13
CA ILE A 171 10.29 3.13 -11.59
C ILE A 171 11.16 2.17 -10.77
N GLY A 172 12.31 1.77 -11.30
CA GLY A 172 13.29 0.92 -10.62
C GLY A 172 13.76 1.53 -9.31
N LYS A 173 14.20 2.79 -9.32
CA LYS A 173 14.59 3.52 -8.09
C LYS A 173 13.48 3.56 -7.04
N CYS A 174 12.23 3.78 -7.44
CA CYS A 174 11.10 3.78 -6.51
C CYS A 174 10.83 2.38 -5.91
N ILE A 175 10.87 1.33 -6.73
CA ILE A 175 10.73 -0.06 -6.27
C ILE A 175 11.84 -0.42 -5.29
N MET A 176 13.09 -0.03 -5.59
CA MET A 176 14.23 -0.23 -4.70
C MET A 176 14.04 0.50 -3.37
N HIS A 177 13.56 1.75 -3.41
CA HIS A 177 13.26 2.54 -2.22
C HIS A 177 12.17 1.88 -1.36
N TYR A 178 11.09 1.40 -1.98
CA TYR A 178 10.03 0.67 -1.28
C TYR A 178 10.59 -0.61 -0.63
N ALA A 179 11.37 -1.39 -1.38
CA ALA A 179 11.96 -2.63 -0.89
C ALA A 179 12.89 -2.39 0.30
N LYS A 180 13.74 -1.36 0.26
CA LYS A 180 14.62 -0.98 1.40
C LYS A 180 13.83 -0.66 2.66
N LYS A 181 12.68 -0.01 2.52
CA LYS A 181 11.82 0.39 3.65
C LYS A 181 11.06 -0.78 4.28
N TRP A 182 10.64 -1.76 3.47
CA TRP A 182 9.75 -2.85 3.91
C TRP A 182 10.44 -4.20 4.11
N LEU A 183 11.63 -4.42 3.55
CA LEU A 183 12.36 -5.68 3.62
C LEU A 183 13.62 -5.56 4.51
N PRO A 184 13.74 -6.36 5.59
CA PRO A 184 14.93 -6.38 6.43
C PRO A 184 16.20 -6.76 5.64
N GLY A 185 17.33 -6.11 5.90
CA GLY A 185 18.64 -6.50 5.34
C GLY A 185 18.98 -5.92 3.96
N MET A 186 18.11 -5.10 3.37
CA MET A 186 18.36 -4.41 2.09
C MET A 186 19.29 -3.18 2.23
N ASP A 187 19.48 -2.68 3.46
CA ASP A 187 20.19 -1.42 3.77
C ASP A 187 21.70 -1.58 4.01
N VAL A 188 22.26 -2.78 3.78
CA VAL A 188 23.70 -3.01 3.95
C VAL A 188 24.45 -2.43 2.76
N GLU A 189 24.72 -1.12 2.84
CA GLU A 189 25.82 -0.49 2.14
C GLU A 189 27.13 -1.05 2.71
N LEU A 190 28.01 -1.49 1.81
CA LEU A 190 29.31 -2.06 2.13
C LEU A 190 30.29 -0.92 2.47
N GLU A 191 29.92 -0.04 3.39
CA GLU A 191 30.83 0.96 3.93
C GLU A 191 31.64 0.33 5.07
N GLY A 192 32.83 -0.14 4.71
CA GLY A 192 33.97 -0.15 5.61
C GLY A 192 34.02 -1.30 6.62
N LEU A 193 35.17 -1.96 6.64
CA LEU A 193 35.67 -2.73 7.78
C LEU A 193 35.68 -1.87 9.06
N ARG A 194 34.60 -1.83 9.85
CA ARG A 194 34.60 -1.64 11.32
C ARG A 194 33.18 -1.52 11.86
N GLY A 195 32.78 -2.46 12.71
CA GLY A 195 31.69 -2.26 13.66
C GLY A 195 30.67 -3.40 13.71
N TYR A 196 31.09 -4.58 14.17
CA TYR A 196 30.16 -5.60 14.64
C TYR A 196 29.34 -5.06 15.82
N GLY A 197 28.08 -4.72 15.56
CA GLY A 197 27.08 -4.40 16.56
C GLY A 197 25.92 -5.40 16.47
N TYR A 198 25.89 -6.32 17.42
CA TYR A 198 24.83 -7.31 17.67
C TYR A 198 23.42 -6.71 17.53
N GLY A 199 22.77 -6.89 16.39
CA GLY A 199 21.38 -6.54 16.14
C GLY A 199 20.47 -7.71 16.53
N LYS A 200 19.77 -7.55 17.65
CA LYS A 200 18.86 -8.50 18.34
C LYS A 200 17.76 -9.20 17.50
N HIS A 201 17.69 -8.98 16.19
CA HIS A 201 16.65 -9.51 15.31
C HIS A 201 17.07 -10.77 14.53
N GLU A 202 18.37 -11.05 14.39
CA GLU A 202 18.86 -12.22 13.65
C GLU A 202 18.79 -13.54 14.44
N LEU A 203 18.86 -13.50 15.77
CA LEU A 203 18.76 -14.71 16.61
C LEU A 203 17.38 -15.37 16.58
N GLN A 204 16.35 -14.72 16.05
CA GLN A 204 15.07 -15.37 15.77
C GLN A 204 15.08 -16.21 14.49
N PHE A 205 15.97 -15.91 13.54
CA PHE A 205 15.97 -16.55 12.23
C PHE A 205 16.53 -17.99 12.29
N SER A 206 17.50 -18.24 13.17
CA SER A 206 18.11 -19.57 13.33
C SER A 206 17.31 -20.52 14.24
N ILE A 207 16.46 -19.99 15.13
CA ILE A 207 15.70 -20.81 16.11
C ILE A 207 14.42 -21.41 15.48
N LEU A 208 13.90 -20.84 14.39
CA LEU A 208 12.66 -21.32 13.74
C LEU A 208 12.84 -22.57 12.87
N ASN A 209 14.07 -23.00 12.57
CA ASN A 209 14.32 -24.20 11.75
C ASN A 209 14.36 -25.52 12.55
N ALA A 210 14.00 -25.52 13.84
CA ALA A 210 13.87 -26.72 14.66
C ALA A 210 12.42 -27.10 15.03
N GLY A 211 11.42 -26.32 14.62
CA GLY A 211 10.02 -26.61 14.95
C GLY A 211 9.11 -26.30 13.77
N LYS A 212 8.60 -27.35 13.12
CA LYS A 212 7.39 -27.25 12.30
C LYS A 212 6.25 -26.77 13.20
N GLU A 213 5.35 -25.97 12.63
CA GLU A 213 4.13 -25.41 13.24
C GLU A 213 4.27 -24.04 13.91
N GLU A 214 4.51 -23.01 13.10
CA GLU A 214 3.82 -21.69 13.11
C GLU A 214 4.54 -20.77 12.12
N VAL A 215 4.10 -20.76 10.85
CA VAL A 215 4.57 -19.75 9.88
C VAL A 215 4.04 -18.40 10.36
N SER A 216 4.91 -17.65 11.03
CA SER A 216 4.65 -16.31 11.56
C SER A 216 3.96 -15.45 10.50
N VAL A 217 2.84 -14.80 10.86
CA VAL A 217 2.05 -13.90 9.99
C VAL A 217 2.93 -12.88 9.26
N GLY A 218 4.04 -12.45 9.88
CA GLY A 218 5.04 -11.60 9.24
C GLY A 218 5.62 -12.22 7.97
N GLN A 219 6.08 -13.48 8.03
CA GLN A 219 6.73 -14.14 6.89
C GLN A 219 5.82 -14.20 5.65
N LYS A 220 4.51 -14.39 5.85
CA LYS A 220 3.54 -14.38 4.76
C LYS A 220 3.39 -13.00 4.14
N GLU A 221 3.36 -11.95 4.95
CA GLU A 221 3.30 -10.56 4.45
C GLU A 221 4.58 -10.18 3.69
N GLN A 222 5.77 -10.53 4.21
CA GLN A 222 7.03 -10.28 3.51
C GLN A 222 7.13 -11.04 2.20
N ARG A 223 6.67 -12.30 2.17
CA ARG A 223 6.57 -13.07 0.92
C ARG A 223 5.69 -12.36 -0.11
N THR A 224 4.49 -11.93 0.26
CA THR A 224 3.59 -11.21 -0.64
C THR A 224 4.22 -9.92 -1.17
N ILE A 225 4.92 -9.16 -0.32
CA ILE A 225 5.66 -7.97 -0.76
C ILE A 225 6.72 -8.34 -1.80
N ILE A 226 7.56 -9.34 -1.52
CA ILE A 226 8.62 -9.77 -2.46
C ILE A 226 8.03 -10.19 -3.80
N GLU A 227 7.03 -11.08 -3.80
CA GLU A 227 6.42 -11.59 -5.03
C GLU A 227 5.83 -10.46 -5.88
N ASN A 228 5.14 -9.51 -5.23
CA ASN A 228 4.57 -8.35 -5.90
C ASN A 228 5.63 -7.40 -6.45
N LEU A 229 6.70 -7.11 -5.70
CA LEU A 229 7.78 -6.26 -6.18
C LEU A 229 8.49 -6.87 -7.39
N VAL A 230 8.75 -8.18 -7.38
CA VAL A 230 9.38 -8.89 -8.50
C VAL A 230 8.54 -8.75 -9.78
N ASN A 231 7.21 -8.86 -9.67
CA ASN A 231 6.30 -8.66 -10.80
C ASN A 231 6.28 -7.22 -11.34
N LEU A 232 6.62 -6.23 -10.51
CA LEU A 232 6.71 -4.83 -10.92
C LEU A 232 8.05 -4.46 -11.57
N LEU A 233 9.12 -5.24 -11.33
CA LEU A 233 10.46 -4.89 -11.79
C LEU A 233 10.49 -4.66 -13.32
N PRO A 234 11.11 -3.56 -13.79
CA PRO A 234 11.30 -3.33 -15.21
C PRO A 234 11.98 -4.52 -15.90
N HIS A 235 11.60 -4.78 -17.15
CA HIS A 235 12.24 -5.81 -17.98
C HIS A 235 13.55 -5.33 -18.64
N GLN A 236 13.81 -4.01 -18.60
CA GLN A 236 15.01 -3.41 -19.17
C GLN A 236 16.06 -3.22 -18.06
N ASP A 237 17.30 -3.57 -18.38
CA ASP A 237 18.41 -3.68 -17.43
C ASP A 237 18.88 -2.33 -16.86
N GLU A 238 18.43 -1.21 -17.44
CA GLU A 238 18.93 0.13 -17.11
C GLU A 238 18.35 0.71 -15.80
N GLY A 239 17.32 0.09 -15.22
CA GLY A 239 16.59 0.70 -14.10
C GLY A 239 16.91 0.21 -12.70
N VAL A 240 17.56 -0.95 -12.55
CA VAL A 240 17.76 -1.63 -11.27
C VAL A 240 19.16 -2.26 -11.24
N SER A 241 19.92 -2.00 -10.18
CA SER A 241 21.30 -2.52 -10.05
C SER A 241 21.37 -4.03 -9.91
N CYS A 242 22.43 -4.68 -10.43
CA CYS A 242 22.70 -6.11 -10.25
C CYS A 242 22.72 -6.53 -8.76
N LYS A 243 23.34 -5.71 -7.88
CA LYS A 243 23.32 -5.89 -6.43
C LYS A 243 21.90 -6.05 -5.88
N PHE A 244 20.96 -5.23 -6.34
CA PHE A 244 19.57 -5.30 -5.89
C PHE A 244 18.86 -6.57 -6.36
N PHE A 245 19.08 -7.02 -7.60
CA PHE A 245 18.53 -8.30 -8.07
C PHE A 245 19.04 -9.48 -7.26
N LEU A 246 20.34 -9.47 -6.96
CA LEU A 246 20.99 -10.46 -6.09
C LEU A 246 20.40 -10.45 -4.67
N GLN A 247 20.19 -9.27 -4.08
CA GLN A 247 19.52 -9.13 -2.79
C GLN A 247 18.06 -9.62 -2.85
N MET A 248 17.31 -9.25 -3.88
CA MET A 248 15.92 -9.71 -4.07
C MET A 248 15.82 -11.22 -4.26
N LEU A 249 16.76 -11.84 -4.99
CA LEU A 249 16.84 -13.29 -5.15
C LEU A 249 17.10 -13.96 -3.81
N LYS A 250 18.06 -13.45 -3.02
CA LYS A 250 18.30 -13.92 -1.65
C LYS A 250 17.01 -13.85 -0.82
N MET A 251 16.33 -12.71 -0.83
CA MET A 251 15.08 -12.53 -0.06
C MET A 251 13.98 -13.47 -0.54
N ALA A 252 13.83 -13.67 -1.85
CA ALA A 252 12.87 -14.60 -2.43
C ALA A 252 13.12 -16.04 -1.96
N MET A 253 14.38 -16.47 -1.87
CA MET A 253 14.75 -17.78 -1.33
C MET A 253 14.49 -17.88 0.18
N VAL A 254 14.91 -16.87 0.95
CA VAL A 254 14.77 -16.80 2.41
C VAL A 254 13.30 -16.85 2.84
N TYR A 255 12.41 -16.16 2.12
CA TYR A 255 10.98 -16.09 2.42
C TYR A 255 10.12 -17.09 1.62
N ASN A 256 10.74 -18.07 0.95
CA ASN A 256 10.04 -19.12 0.18
C ASN A 256 9.00 -18.55 -0.81
N ALA A 257 9.42 -17.58 -1.63
CA ALA A 257 8.62 -17.08 -2.75
C ALA A 257 8.35 -18.19 -3.78
N SER A 258 7.38 -17.97 -4.68
CA SER A 258 7.06 -18.90 -5.76
C SER A 258 8.31 -19.32 -6.56
N PRO A 259 8.54 -20.63 -6.79
CA PRO A 259 9.69 -21.12 -7.56
C PRO A 259 9.81 -20.48 -8.95
N ALA A 260 8.68 -20.16 -9.60
CA ALA A 260 8.68 -19.49 -10.90
C ALA A 260 9.30 -18.08 -10.83
N LEU A 261 9.07 -17.34 -9.75
CA LEU A 261 9.65 -16.01 -9.54
C LEU A 261 11.13 -16.09 -9.18
N ILE A 262 11.54 -17.12 -8.43
CA ILE A 262 12.95 -17.38 -8.14
C ILE A 262 13.70 -17.67 -9.44
N SER A 263 13.19 -18.59 -10.28
CA SER A 263 13.83 -18.90 -11.57
C SER A 263 13.89 -17.71 -12.53
N GLU A 264 12.86 -16.86 -12.53
CA GLU A 264 12.88 -15.61 -13.32
C GLU A 264 13.94 -14.64 -12.80
N LEU A 265 14.09 -14.49 -11.47
CA LEU A 265 15.16 -13.68 -10.88
C LEU A 265 16.55 -14.24 -11.18
N GLU A 266 16.75 -15.55 -11.06
CA GLU A 266 18.01 -16.22 -11.41
C GLU A 266 18.41 -15.95 -12.86
N LYS A 267 17.44 -16.06 -13.78
CA LYS A 267 17.66 -15.78 -15.20
C LYS A 267 18.08 -14.33 -15.44
N ARG A 268 17.42 -13.36 -14.77
CA ARG A 268 17.75 -11.92 -14.89
C ARG A 268 19.11 -11.59 -14.30
N VAL A 269 19.42 -12.13 -13.11
CA VAL A 269 20.75 -12.01 -12.50
C VAL A 269 21.81 -12.56 -13.43
N GLY A 270 21.56 -13.71 -14.07
CA GLY A 270 22.46 -14.30 -15.05
C GLY A 270 22.75 -13.40 -16.25
N MET A 271 21.75 -12.64 -16.73
CA MET A 271 21.94 -11.66 -17.81
C MET A 271 22.74 -10.43 -17.38
N MET A 272 22.59 -9.97 -16.13
CA MET A 272 23.30 -8.79 -15.60
C MET A 272 24.70 -9.10 -15.03
N LEU A 273 25.13 -10.36 -15.06
CA LEU A 273 26.37 -10.77 -14.41
C LEU A 273 27.61 -10.19 -15.09
N GLU A 274 27.55 -9.95 -16.40
CA GLU A 274 28.66 -9.38 -17.18
C GLU A 274 28.99 -7.94 -16.76
N ASP A 275 28.01 -7.20 -16.23
CA ASP A 275 28.15 -5.83 -15.74
C ASP A 275 28.35 -5.74 -14.22
N ALA A 276 28.38 -6.88 -13.52
CA ALA A 276 28.48 -6.93 -12.06
C ALA A 276 29.91 -6.65 -11.58
N ASN A 277 30.05 -5.77 -10.59
CA ASN A 277 31.33 -5.61 -9.91
C ASN A 277 31.52 -6.68 -8.82
N ALA A 278 32.77 -6.91 -8.38
CA ALA A 278 33.05 -7.91 -7.34
C ALA A 278 32.30 -7.65 -6.02
N ASN A 279 32.00 -6.40 -5.68
CA ASN A 279 31.25 -6.04 -4.47
C ASN A 279 29.75 -6.36 -4.59
N ASP A 280 29.20 -6.40 -5.81
CA ASP A 280 27.82 -6.79 -6.06
C ASP A 280 27.62 -8.30 -5.81
N LEU A 281 28.65 -9.11 -6.10
CA LEU A 281 28.66 -10.57 -5.93
C LEU A 281 28.92 -11.02 -4.49
N LEU A 282 29.45 -10.13 -3.65
CA LEU A 282 29.66 -10.39 -2.23
C LEU A 282 28.34 -10.26 -1.47
N ILE A 283 27.42 -11.21 -1.69
CA ILE A 283 26.31 -11.42 -0.77
C ILE A 283 26.87 -12.19 0.44
N PRO A 284 26.84 -11.64 1.67
CA PRO A 284 27.27 -12.37 2.84
C PRO A 284 26.53 -13.70 2.95
N ASN A 285 27.30 -14.78 2.94
CA ASN A 285 26.82 -16.14 3.10
C ASN A 285 26.62 -16.39 4.60
N TYR A 286 25.36 -16.54 5.03
CA TYR A 286 25.06 -16.91 6.41
C TYR A 286 25.25 -18.41 6.58
N LYS A 287 26.51 -18.84 6.65
CA LYS A 287 26.83 -20.18 7.16
C LYS A 287 26.76 -20.13 8.69
N ASN A 288 25.90 -20.97 9.27
CA ASN A 288 25.99 -21.38 10.67
C ASN A 288 27.31 -22.14 10.85
N GLU A 289 28.40 -21.43 11.13
CA GLU A 289 29.61 -22.04 11.66
C GLU A 289 29.65 -21.82 13.17
N ASP A 290 28.92 -22.68 13.90
CA ASP A 290 29.22 -22.96 15.30
C ASP A 290 28.80 -24.38 15.62
N HIS A 291 29.64 -25.36 15.25
CA HIS A 291 29.83 -26.63 15.95
C HIS A 291 31.11 -27.32 15.46
N ALA A 292 32.27 -26.73 15.75
CA ALA A 292 33.54 -27.44 15.57
C ALA A 292 34.67 -26.95 16.47
N LYS A 293 34.41 -26.64 17.75
CA LYS A 293 35.47 -26.61 18.78
C LYS A 293 34.92 -27.01 20.14
N LEU A 294 34.89 -28.32 20.39
CA LEU A 294 35.07 -28.88 21.73
C LEU A 294 35.93 -30.14 21.53
N LYS A 295 37.24 -29.93 21.69
CA LYS A 295 38.21 -30.97 22.03
C LYS A 295 38.47 -30.86 23.52
#